data_AF-A0A7L2QL57-F1
#
_entry.id   AF-A0A7L2QL57-F1
#
_cell.length_a   1.000
_cell.length_b   1.000
_cell.length_c   1.000
_cell.angle_alpha   90.00
_cell.angle_beta   90.00
_cell.angle_gamma   90.00
#
_symmetry.space_group_name_H-M   'P 1'
#
loop_
_entity.id
_entity.type
_entity.pdbx_description
1 polymer ?
#
loop_
_entity_poly.entity_id
_entity_poly.type
_entity_poly.pdbx_seq_one_letter_code
_entity_poly.pdbx_strand_id
1 'polypeptide(L)'
;VTNQILPVWTYSYLALLFPVFLLTDYVRYKPVLLLQGISLIVTWLLLLFAHGVLAMQLVEFFYGMVTATEVAYYAYIYSLVSTQHYQRVTSYCRSVTLVAATVAAVLGQLLVSLADVSYFYLNAITLASVSLAFLCAFFLPMPQRSMFFHRKDGPEPVPGPAKGLAVGAARRRSSCQEERSPDPAARAPSPQPQAGNAGPLRHMLSVLLQLGSDLRDCYGSRQLLYWSLWWALATAGFNQVVNYVQVLWDFRAPSHSSAVYNGAVEAIA
;
A
#
# COMPACT_ATOMS: atom_id res chain seq x y z
N VAL A 1 -3.54 -14.65 28.41
CA VAL A 1 -2.79 -13.44 27.96
C VAL A 1 -2.87 -13.30 26.45
N THR A 2 -2.47 -14.31 25.67
CA THR A 2 -2.51 -14.32 24.19
C THR A 2 -3.88 -13.95 23.60
N ASN A 3 -4.98 -14.53 24.11
CA ASN A 3 -6.35 -14.24 23.65
C ASN A 3 -6.83 -12.81 23.91
N GLN A 4 -6.11 -12.02 24.72
CA GLN A 4 -6.45 -10.61 24.99
C GLN A 4 -5.59 -9.64 24.17
N ILE A 5 -4.47 -10.11 23.63
CA ILE A 5 -3.46 -9.29 22.94
C ILE A 5 -3.64 -9.43 21.43
N LEU A 6 -3.52 -10.65 20.89
CA LEU A 6 -3.53 -10.89 19.44
C LEU A 6 -4.77 -10.36 18.71
N PRO A 7 -6.00 -10.42 19.27
CA PRO A 7 -7.16 -9.90 18.56
C PRO A 7 -7.11 -8.38 18.34
N VAL A 8 -6.38 -7.64 19.19
CA VAL A 8 -6.28 -6.17 19.07
C VAL A 8 -5.68 -5.78 17.74
N TRP A 9 -4.66 -6.49 17.25
CA TRP A 9 -4.08 -6.24 15.94
C TRP A 9 -5.11 -6.42 14.82
N THR A 10 -5.83 -7.55 14.81
CA THR A 10 -6.81 -7.84 13.74
C THR A 10 -7.95 -6.82 13.72
N TYR A 11 -8.52 -6.48 14.89
CA TYR A 11 -9.64 -5.53 14.95
C TYR A 11 -9.20 -4.09 14.68
N SER A 12 -8.05 -3.68 15.20
CA SER A 12 -7.49 -2.35 14.91
C SER A 12 -7.13 -2.21 13.44
N TYR A 13 -6.48 -3.20 12.83
CA TYR A 13 -6.18 -3.21 11.40
C TYR A 13 -7.45 -3.06 10.56
N LEU A 14 -8.49 -3.85 10.84
CA LEU A 14 -9.77 -3.75 10.13
C LEU A 14 -10.41 -2.35 10.26
N ALA A 15 -10.42 -1.80 11.47
CA ALA A 15 -10.99 -0.47 11.73
C ALA A 15 -10.16 0.66 11.08
N LEU A 16 -8.83 0.52 11.07
CA LEU A 16 -7.89 1.53 10.57
C LEU A 16 -7.75 1.52 9.04
N LEU A 17 -8.07 0.41 8.36
CA LEU A 17 -8.04 0.33 6.90
C LEU A 17 -8.82 1.45 6.23
N PHE A 18 -10.07 1.70 6.65
CA PHE A 18 -10.91 2.75 6.08
C PHE A 18 -10.33 4.17 6.24
N PRO A 19 -10.03 4.66 7.46
CA PRO A 19 -9.50 6.00 7.64
C PRO A 19 -8.11 6.17 7.03
N VAL A 20 -7.25 5.15 7.10
CA VAL A 20 -5.90 5.23 6.51
C VAL A 20 -5.95 5.24 4.98
N PHE A 21 -6.86 4.47 4.38
CA PHE A 21 -7.08 4.51 2.93
C PHE A 21 -7.56 5.89 2.46
N LEU A 22 -8.55 6.47 3.15
CA LEU A 22 -9.04 7.82 2.85
C LEU A 22 -7.96 8.88 3.08
N LEU A 23 -7.17 8.75 4.15
CA LEU A 23 -6.05 9.63 4.43
C LEU A 23 -5.02 9.56 3.31
N THR A 24 -4.67 8.37 2.83
CA THR A 24 -3.71 8.17 1.75
C THR A 24 -4.13 8.87 0.46
N ASP A 25 -5.42 8.84 0.15
CA ASP A 25 -5.96 9.54 -1.01
C ASP A 25 -5.91 11.08 -0.82
N TYR A 26 -6.24 11.56 0.39
CA TYR A 26 -6.29 13.00 0.68
C TYR A 26 -4.92 13.67 0.78
N VAL A 27 -3.98 13.09 1.54
CA VAL A 27 -2.66 13.71 1.84
C VAL A 27 -1.49 13.19 0.99
N ARG A 28 -1.75 12.30 0.01
CA ARG A 28 -0.72 11.59 -0.78
C ARG A 28 0.14 10.66 0.10
N TYR A 29 1.09 9.95 -0.51
CA TYR A 29 1.82 8.88 0.21
C TYR A 29 2.76 9.35 1.33
N LYS A 30 3.30 10.58 1.29
CA LYS A 30 4.40 10.97 2.20
C LYS A 30 3.96 11.03 3.67
N PRO A 31 2.81 11.63 4.03
CA PRO A 31 2.33 11.60 5.42
C PRO A 31 1.95 10.19 5.91
N VAL A 32 1.48 9.32 5.00
CA VAL A 32 1.19 7.91 5.33
C VAL A 32 2.46 7.16 5.68
N LEU A 33 3.53 7.39 4.90
CA LEU A 33 4.86 6.82 5.17
C LEU A 33 5.43 7.32 6.51
N LEU A 34 5.23 8.60 6.84
CA LEU A 34 5.64 9.15 8.14
C LEU A 34 4.82 8.55 9.29
N LEU A 35 3.50 8.42 9.13
CA LEU A 35 2.62 7.80 10.12
C LEU A 35 3.04 6.35 10.39
N GLN A 36 3.36 5.60 9.33
CA GLN A 36 3.87 4.23 9.43
C GLN A 36 5.19 4.17 10.23
N GLY A 37 6.14 5.05 9.91
CA GLY A 37 7.44 5.08 10.61
C GLY A 37 7.33 5.46 12.09
N ILE A 38 6.49 6.45 12.43
CA ILE A 38 6.22 6.82 13.83
C ILE A 38 5.60 5.64 14.57
N SER A 39 4.63 4.96 13.95
CA SER A 39 3.97 3.80 14.56
C SER A 39 4.97 2.68 14.86
N LEU A 40 5.86 2.34 13.92
CA LEU A 40 6.92 1.34 14.13
C LEU A 40 7.88 1.72 15.26
N ILE A 41 8.30 2.99 15.35
CA ILE A 41 9.17 3.48 16.43
C ILE A 41 8.46 3.31 17.78
N VAL A 42 7.19 3.70 17.88
CA VAL A 42 6.40 3.53 19.10
C VAL A 42 6.26 2.07 19.48
N THR A 43 5.97 1.17 18.53
CA THR A 43 5.86 -0.26 18.77
C THR A 43 7.14 -0.82 19.39
N TRP A 44 8.32 -0.51 18.84
CA TRP A 44 9.59 -1.05 19.34
C TRP A 44 10.06 -0.39 20.64
N LEU A 45 9.73 0.89 20.87
CA LEU A 45 9.92 1.51 22.19
C LEU A 45 9.06 0.84 23.26
N LEU A 46 7.81 0.52 22.95
CA LEU A 46 6.93 -0.20 23.87
C LEU A 46 7.45 -1.62 24.14
N LEU A 47 7.94 -2.34 23.12
CA LEU A 47 8.55 -3.67 23.35
C LEU A 47 9.79 -3.63 24.24
N LEU A 48 10.61 -2.57 24.16
CA LEU A 48 11.84 -2.46 24.95
C LEU A 48 11.60 -2.06 26.41
N PHE A 49 10.64 -1.15 26.65
CA PHE A 49 10.51 -0.49 27.95
C PHE A 49 9.21 -0.80 28.69
N ALA A 50 8.16 -1.20 27.98
CA ALA A 50 6.84 -1.39 28.57
C ALA A 50 6.57 -2.87 28.89
N HIS A 51 5.88 -3.08 30.01
CA HIS A 51 5.55 -4.42 30.51
C HIS A 51 4.06 -4.49 30.82
N GLY A 52 3.47 -5.67 30.63
CA GLY A 52 2.07 -5.95 30.95
C GLY A 52 1.13 -5.98 29.75
N VAL A 53 -0.09 -6.44 29.99
CA VAL A 53 -1.07 -6.74 28.93
C VAL A 53 -1.48 -5.49 28.16
N LEU A 54 -1.73 -4.37 28.86
CA LEU A 54 -2.12 -3.11 28.22
C LEU A 54 -1.03 -2.60 27.25
N ALA A 55 0.24 -2.69 27.65
CA ALA A 55 1.35 -2.30 26.80
C ALA A 55 1.42 -3.16 25.53
N MET A 56 1.22 -4.47 25.66
CA MET A 56 1.18 -5.37 24.51
C MET A 56 -0.05 -5.12 23.62
N GLN A 57 -1.20 -4.77 24.18
CA GLN A 57 -2.35 -4.34 23.38
C GLN A 57 -2.07 -3.05 22.58
N LEU A 58 -1.34 -2.10 23.17
CA LEU A 58 -0.91 -0.89 22.45
C LEU A 58 0.10 -1.21 21.35
N VAL A 59 1.05 -2.12 21.60
CA VAL A 59 1.97 -2.66 20.58
C VAL A 59 1.18 -3.21 19.40
N GLU A 60 0.21 -4.09 19.65
CA GLU A 60 -0.64 -4.68 18.60
C GLU A 60 -1.47 -3.63 17.85
N PHE A 61 -1.96 -2.60 18.54
CA PHE A 61 -2.69 -1.49 17.91
C PHE A 61 -1.81 -0.68 16.96
N PHE A 62 -0.62 -0.26 17.40
CA PHE A 62 0.31 0.49 16.53
C PHE A 62 0.82 -0.38 15.40
N TYR A 63 1.05 -1.68 15.64
CA TYR A 63 1.39 -2.63 14.59
C TYR A 63 0.24 -2.81 13.58
N GLY A 64 -1.02 -2.80 14.04
CA GLY A 64 -2.21 -2.80 13.17
C GLY A 64 -2.30 -1.55 12.30
N MET A 65 -1.89 -0.38 12.83
CA MET A 65 -1.75 0.86 12.06
C MET A 65 -0.70 0.72 10.96
N VAL A 66 0.46 0.12 11.26
CA VAL A 66 1.52 -0.14 10.28
C VAL A 66 0.98 -1.01 9.14
N THR A 67 0.32 -2.12 9.47
CA THR A 67 -0.28 -3.02 8.46
C THR A 67 -1.32 -2.29 7.61
N ALA A 68 -2.18 -1.45 8.21
CA ALA A 68 -3.16 -0.64 7.46
C ALA A 68 -2.48 0.34 6.49
N THR A 69 -1.44 1.06 6.95
CA THR A 69 -0.69 2.01 6.12
C THR A 69 0.05 1.34 4.96
N GLU A 70 0.58 0.13 5.17
CA GLU A 70 1.29 -0.62 4.14
C GLU A 70 0.36 -1.02 2.99
N VAL A 71 -0.84 -1.53 3.30
CA VAL A 71 -1.83 -1.90 2.28
C VAL A 71 -2.29 -0.68 1.48
N ALA A 72 -2.58 0.43 2.16
CA ALA A 72 -2.97 1.67 1.50
C ALA A 72 -1.82 2.23 0.62
N TYR A 73 -0.58 2.13 1.08
CA TYR A 73 0.61 2.55 0.35
C TYR A 73 0.82 1.73 -0.94
N TYR A 74 0.68 0.40 -0.89
CA TYR A 74 0.78 -0.43 -2.09
C TYR A 74 -0.33 -0.12 -3.09
N ALA A 75 -1.57 0.06 -2.63
CA ALA A 75 -2.68 0.46 -3.49
C ALA A 75 -2.38 1.79 -4.21
N TYR A 76 -1.83 2.75 -3.47
CA TYR A 76 -1.41 4.04 -4.03
C TYR A 76 -0.28 3.90 -5.05
N ILE A 77 0.78 3.13 -4.77
CA ILE A 77 1.86 2.89 -5.75
C ILE A 77 1.30 2.31 -7.05
N TYR A 78 0.48 1.27 -6.97
CA TYR A 78 -0.05 0.63 -8.16
C TYR A 78 -0.94 1.57 -8.97
N SER A 79 -1.66 2.49 -8.33
CA SER A 79 -2.44 3.51 -9.04
C SER A 79 -1.61 4.50 -9.87
N LEU A 80 -0.33 4.70 -9.52
CA LEU A 80 0.55 5.66 -10.21
C LEU A 80 1.37 5.03 -11.33
N VAL A 81 1.57 3.72 -11.31
CA VAL A 81 2.37 3.01 -12.30
C VAL A 81 1.52 2.78 -13.56
N SER A 82 2.12 2.74 -14.75
CA SER A 82 1.39 2.31 -15.95
C SER A 82 1.24 0.79 -15.99
N THR A 83 0.15 0.29 -16.56
CA THR A 83 -0.14 -1.15 -16.65
C THR A 83 0.99 -1.97 -17.29
N GLN A 84 1.76 -1.37 -18.21
CA GLN A 84 2.93 -2.00 -18.85
C GLN A 84 4.06 -2.32 -17.86
N HIS A 85 4.18 -1.56 -16.76
CA HIS A 85 5.22 -1.73 -15.75
C HIS A 85 4.74 -2.41 -14.47
N TYR A 86 3.44 -2.71 -14.36
CA TYR A 86 2.85 -3.34 -13.16
C TYR A 86 3.61 -4.59 -12.74
N GLN A 87 3.83 -5.53 -13.65
CA GLN A 87 4.52 -6.78 -13.32
C GLN A 87 5.95 -6.54 -12.81
N ARG A 88 6.69 -5.59 -13.40
CA ARG A 88 8.06 -5.26 -12.97
C ARG A 88 8.08 -4.64 -11.59
N VAL A 89 7.21 -3.66 -11.34
CA VAL A 89 7.13 -2.99 -10.03
C VAL A 89 6.69 -3.97 -8.96
N THR A 90 5.64 -4.77 -9.22
CA THR A 90 5.20 -5.83 -8.30
C THR A 90 6.32 -6.83 -8.02
N SER A 91 7.07 -7.24 -9.05
CA SER A 91 8.21 -8.15 -8.87
C SER A 91 9.27 -7.54 -7.97
N TYR A 92 9.68 -6.29 -8.21
CA TYR A 92 10.68 -5.64 -7.36
C TYR A 92 10.21 -5.49 -5.91
N CYS A 93 8.97 -5.02 -5.70
CA CYS A 93 8.40 -4.90 -4.35
C CYS A 93 8.41 -6.25 -3.63
N ARG A 94 7.87 -7.31 -4.27
CA ARG A 94 7.77 -8.63 -3.65
C ARG A 94 9.14 -9.27 -3.42
N SER A 95 10.06 -9.17 -4.37
CA SER A 95 11.41 -9.72 -4.24
C SER A 95 12.19 -9.03 -3.12
N VAL A 96 12.11 -7.70 -3.00
CA VAL A 96 12.79 -6.96 -1.93
C VAL A 96 12.24 -7.34 -0.56
N THR A 97 10.91 -7.45 -0.40
CA THR A 97 10.30 -7.87 0.86
C THR A 97 10.72 -9.28 1.26
N LEU A 98 10.72 -10.23 0.31
CA LEU A 98 11.15 -11.61 0.59
C LEU A 98 12.63 -11.69 0.96
N VAL A 99 13.51 -11.05 0.20
CA VAL A 99 14.95 -11.02 0.51
C VAL A 99 15.20 -10.35 1.86
N ALA A 100 14.54 -9.23 2.15
CA ALA A 100 14.66 -8.55 3.44
C ALA A 100 14.20 -9.45 4.60
N ALA A 101 13.08 -10.15 4.43
CA ALA A 101 12.58 -11.09 5.43
C ALA A 101 13.55 -12.25 5.67
N THR A 102 14.07 -12.89 4.62
CA THR A 102 15.06 -13.97 4.75
C THR A 102 16.34 -13.47 5.41
N VAL A 103 16.87 -12.31 4.99
CA VAL A 103 18.08 -11.73 5.59
C VAL A 103 17.84 -11.39 7.06
N ALA A 104 16.69 -10.81 7.42
CA ALA A 104 16.35 -10.48 8.80
C ALA A 104 16.20 -11.73 9.67
N ALA A 105 15.54 -12.78 9.16
CA ALA A 105 15.34 -14.04 9.87
C ALA A 105 16.67 -14.78 10.10
N VAL A 106 17.52 -14.87 9.08
CA VAL A 106 18.87 -15.47 9.19
C VAL A 106 19.73 -14.66 10.15
N LEU A 107 19.77 -13.33 10.00
CA LEU A 107 20.57 -12.46 10.86
C LEU A 107 20.10 -12.54 12.31
N GLY A 108 18.79 -12.45 12.55
CA GLY A 108 18.20 -12.58 13.88
C GLY A 108 18.54 -13.92 14.53
N GLN A 109 18.44 -15.02 13.77
CA GLN A 109 18.80 -16.34 14.28
C GLN A 109 20.30 -16.43 14.62
N LEU A 110 21.18 -15.94 13.74
CA LEU A 110 22.64 -15.96 13.96
C LEU A 110 23.04 -15.15 15.20
N LEU A 111 22.42 -13.98 15.41
CA LEU A 111 22.71 -13.14 16.58
C LEU A 111 22.32 -13.85 17.88
N VAL A 112 21.18 -14.53 17.90
CA VAL A 112 20.72 -15.27 19.08
C VAL A 112 21.54 -16.55 19.30
N SER A 113 21.86 -17.31 18.24
CA SER A 113 22.49 -18.63 18.39
C SER A 113 24.02 -18.62 18.48
N LEU A 114 24.72 -17.73 17.77
CA LEU A 114 26.19 -17.67 17.77
C LEU A 114 26.74 -16.61 18.73
N ALA A 115 26.05 -15.48 18.86
CA ALA A 115 26.55 -14.32 19.61
C ALA A 115 25.87 -14.15 20.98
N ASP A 116 24.98 -15.07 21.36
CA ASP A 116 24.20 -15.06 22.61
C ASP A 116 23.55 -13.70 22.91
N VAL A 117 23.14 -13.00 21.84
CA VAL A 117 22.58 -11.66 21.94
C VAL A 117 21.16 -11.77 22.50
N SER A 118 20.93 -11.15 23.65
CA SER A 118 19.60 -11.13 24.27
C SER A 118 18.55 -10.45 23.37
N TYR A 119 17.28 -10.87 23.53
CA TYR A 119 16.14 -10.27 22.81
C TYR A 119 16.02 -8.76 22.98
N PHE A 120 16.53 -8.21 24.09
CA PHE A 120 16.59 -6.75 24.30
C PHE A 120 17.44 -6.06 23.24
N TYR A 121 18.66 -6.54 22.99
CA TYR A 121 19.54 -5.96 21.98
C TYR A 121 19.02 -6.19 20.56
N LEU A 122 18.35 -7.31 20.30
CA LEU A 122 17.68 -7.58 19.03
C LEU A 122 16.61 -6.51 18.72
N ASN A 123 15.76 -6.20 19.70
CA ASN A 123 14.77 -5.14 19.58
C ASN A 123 15.42 -3.75 19.45
N ALA A 124 16.52 -3.49 20.16
CA ALA A 124 17.27 -2.24 20.06
C ALA A 124 17.90 -2.02 18.66
N ILE A 125 18.50 -3.07 18.07
CA ILE A 125 19.03 -3.04 16.70
C ILE A 125 17.90 -2.75 15.70
N THR A 126 16.74 -3.38 15.90
CA THR A 126 15.57 -3.19 15.02
C THR A 126 15.04 -1.76 15.15
N LEU A 127 14.95 -1.21 16.36
CA LEU A 127 14.58 0.18 16.60
C LEU A 127 15.55 1.16 15.92
N ALA A 128 16.86 0.91 15.99
CA ALA A 128 17.86 1.73 15.31
C ALA A 128 17.69 1.70 13.78
N SER A 129 17.46 0.51 13.21
CA SER A 129 17.22 0.32 11.78
C SER A 129 15.95 1.05 11.31
N VAL A 130 14.83 0.89 12.03
CA VAL A 130 13.57 1.59 11.74
C VAL A 130 13.73 3.10 11.87
N SER A 131 14.45 3.59 12.88
CA SER A 131 14.68 5.02 13.08
C SER A 131 15.50 5.61 11.93
N LEU A 132 16.52 4.90 11.46
CA LEU A 132 17.30 5.30 10.29
C LEU A 132 16.44 5.33 9.02
N ALA A 133 15.62 4.30 8.79
CA ALA A 133 14.69 4.27 7.67
C ALA A 133 13.68 5.42 7.71
N PHE A 134 13.18 5.76 8.90
CA PHE A 134 12.30 6.91 9.11
C PHE A 134 12.99 8.24 8.80
N LEU A 135 14.27 8.42 9.17
CA LEU A 135 15.05 9.59 8.80
C LEU A 135 15.24 9.68 7.27
N CYS A 136 15.54 8.55 6.61
CA CYS A 136 15.62 8.47 5.16
C CYS A 136 14.29 8.86 4.48
N ALA A 137 13.15 8.55 5.09
CA ALA A 137 11.82 8.88 4.58
C ALA A 137 11.61 10.39 4.33
N PHE A 138 12.27 11.26 5.11
CA PHE A 138 12.19 12.71 4.92
C PHE A 138 12.84 13.19 3.61
N PHE A 139 13.91 12.51 3.17
CA PHE A 139 14.65 12.84 1.96
C PHE A 139 13.99 12.32 0.68
N LEU A 140 12.94 11.50 0.79
CA LEU A 140 12.18 11.08 -0.39
C LEU A 140 11.41 12.25 -1.04
N PRO A 141 11.48 12.37 -2.38
CA PRO A 141 10.84 13.45 -3.12
C PRO A 141 9.31 13.34 -3.07
N MET A 142 8.61 14.43 -2.72
CA MET A 142 7.15 14.45 -2.79
C MET A 142 6.68 14.33 -4.24
N PRO A 143 5.74 13.42 -4.57
CA PRO A 143 5.22 13.28 -5.91
C PRO A 143 4.22 14.40 -6.17
N GLN A 144 4.23 14.93 -7.38
CA GLN A 144 3.38 16.05 -7.77
C GLN A 144 1.99 15.62 -8.27
N ARG A 145 1.72 14.33 -8.46
CA ARG A 145 0.42 13.83 -8.95
C ARG A 145 -0.36 13.10 -7.85
N SER A 146 -1.60 13.54 -7.64
CA SER A 146 -2.60 12.85 -6.82
C SER A 146 -3.45 11.94 -7.72
N MET A 147 -3.91 10.80 -7.19
CA MET A 147 -4.55 9.69 -7.90
C MET A 147 -5.76 10.13 -8.75
N PHE A 148 -6.53 11.13 -8.29
CA PHE A 148 -7.73 11.60 -8.96
C PHE A 148 -7.62 13.00 -9.58
N PHE A 149 -6.65 13.82 -9.17
CA PHE A 149 -6.70 15.26 -9.41
C PHE A 149 -6.04 15.75 -10.71
N HIS A 150 -5.40 14.88 -11.51
CA HIS A 150 -4.81 15.27 -12.79
C HIS A 150 -4.95 14.18 -13.85
N ARG A 151 -6.19 13.91 -14.28
CA ARG A 151 -6.42 13.34 -15.60
C ARG A 151 -6.24 14.46 -16.62
N LYS A 152 -5.02 14.62 -17.16
CA LYS A 152 -4.87 15.34 -18.42
C LYS A 152 -5.53 14.46 -19.47
N ASP A 153 -6.74 14.84 -19.88
CA ASP A 153 -7.34 14.34 -21.11
C ASP A 153 -6.40 14.74 -22.26
N GLY A 154 -5.62 13.77 -22.71
CA GLY A 154 -4.77 13.86 -23.88
C GLY A 154 -4.62 12.44 -24.40
N PRO A 155 -5.13 12.11 -25.60
CA PRO A 155 -4.90 10.80 -26.18
C PRO A 155 -3.40 10.63 -26.42
N GLU A 156 -2.75 9.70 -25.72
CA GLU A 156 -1.42 9.25 -26.12
C GLU A 156 -1.53 8.54 -27.48
N PRO A 157 -0.75 8.96 -28.50
CA PRO A 157 -0.73 8.27 -29.77
C PRO A 157 -0.06 6.91 -29.60
N VAL A 158 -0.79 5.86 -29.94
CA VAL A 158 -0.26 4.51 -30.13
C VAL A 158 0.92 4.57 -31.10
N PRO A 159 2.11 4.02 -30.79
CA PRO A 159 3.16 3.85 -31.78
C PRO A 159 2.78 2.68 -32.70
N GLY A 160 2.17 3.00 -33.84
CA GLY A 160 1.99 2.05 -34.92
C GLY A 160 3.34 1.69 -35.57
N PRO A 161 3.54 0.44 -36.01
CA PRO A 161 4.80 -0.01 -36.58
C PRO A 161 5.04 0.64 -37.95
N ALA A 162 6.10 1.44 -38.05
CA ALA A 162 6.57 1.98 -39.31
C ALA A 162 7.47 0.96 -40.03
N LYS A 163 7.07 0.51 -41.21
CA LYS A 163 7.84 0.50 -42.48
C LYS A 163 7.25 -0.48 -43.49
N GLY A 164 7.03 -0.01 -44.73
CA GLY A 164 6.88 -0.92 -45.87
C GLY A 164 6.22 -0.34 -47.13
N LEU A 165 6.96 0.53 -47.84
CA LEU A 165 6.98 0.72 -49.30
C LEU A 165 5.76 1.24 -50.09
N ALA A 166 6.11 2.15 -51.00
CA ALA A 166 5.27 2.86 -51.95
C ALA A 166 4.82 2.02 -53.17
N VAL A 167 3.76 2.48 -53.84
CA VAL A 167 3.70 2.92 -55.27
C VAL A 167 2.23 2.96 -55.71
N GLY A 168 1.85 4.03 -56.43
CA GLY A 168 0.48 4.48 -56.61
C GLY A 168 -0.32 3.91 -57.79
N ALA A 169 -1.55 4.41 -57.92
CA ALA A 169 -2.25 4.64 -59.19
C ALA A 169 -3.52 5.48 -58.96
N ALA A 170 -3.74 6.41 -59.89
CA ALA A 170 -4.85 7.33 -60.12
C ALA A 170 -6.28 6.91 -59.68
N ARG A 171 -7.14 7.89 -59.36
CA ARG A 171 -8.09 8.51 -60.33
C ARG A 171 -9.17 9.40 -59.65
N ARG A 172 -9.43 10.55 -60.30
CA ARG A 172 -10.66 11.38 -60.38
C ARG A 172 -10.94 12.54 -59.38
N ARG A 173 -10.59 13.75 -59.86
CA ARG A 173 -11.37 15.02 -59.97
C ARG A 173 -12.72 15.12 -59.23
N SER A 174 -12.91 16.20 -58.45
CA SER A 174 -13.80 17.34 -58.83
C SER A 174 -13.71 18.55 -57.88
N SER A 175 -13.47 19.71 -58.51
CA SER A 175 -13.94 21.08 -58.20
C SER A 175 -13.73 21.72 -56.81
N CYS A 176 -12.91 22.77 -56.87
CA CYS A 176 -12.84 23.99 -56.09
C CYS A 176 -14.15 24.47 -55.45
N GLN A 177 -14.07 24.91 -54.20
CA GLN A 177 -14.53 26.25 -53.83
C GLN A 177 -13.84 26.72 -52.55
N GLU A 178 -13.19 27.87 -52.68
CA GLU A 178 -12.53 28.65 -51.66
C GLU A 178 -13.45 29.85 -51.40
N GLU A 179 -13.78 30.15 -50.15
CA GLU A 179 -14.06 31.50 -49.59
C GLU A 179 -14.52 31.32 -48.12
N ARG A 180 -13.72 31.73 -47.14
CA ARG A 180 -13.59 33.11 -46.59
C ARG A 180 -14.57 33.33 -45.43
N SER A 181 -14.01 33.33 -44.22
CA SER A 181 -14.62 33.91 -43.03
C SER A 181 -14.59 35.44 -43.14
N PRO A 182 -15.59 36.17 -42.61
CA PRO A 182 -15.29 36.91 -41.39
C PRO A 182 -16.43 37.05 -40.37
N ASP A 183 -15.98 37.23 -39.13
CA ASP A 183 -16.49 38.08 -38.05
C ASP A 183 -17.37 37.56 -36.90
N PRO A 184 -17.13 38.13 -35.69
CA PRO A 184 -17.40 37.49 -34.40
C PRO A 184 -18.44 38.29 -33.61
N ALA A 185 -19.64 37.76 -33.44
CA ALA A 185 -20.58 38.29 -32.47
C ALA A 185 -21.56 37.20 -32.04
N ALA A 186 -21.92 37.21 -30.76
CA ALA A 186 -22.85 36.30 -30.08
C ALA A 186 -22.29 34.94 -29.64
N ARG A 187 -21.51 34.95 -28.54
CA ARG A 187 -21.65 33.90 -27.52
C ARG A 187 -21.71 34.54 -26.14
N ALA A 188 -22.91 34.46 -25.56
CA ALA A 188 -23.14 34.73 -24.15
C ALA A 188 -22.16 33.91 -23.28
N PRO A 189 -21.69 34.44 -22.14
CA PRO A 189 -20.96 33.62 -21.19
C PRO A 189 -21.92 32.57 -20.63
N SER A 190 -21.64 31.30 -20.95
CA SER A 190 -22.25 30.16 -20.27
C SER A 190 -21.96 30.27 -18.76
N PRO A 191 -22.93 29.99 -17.88
CA PRO A 191 -22.68 29.97 -16.46
C PRO A 191 -21.71 28.82 -16.15
N GLN A 192 -20.45 29.19 -15.85
CA GLN A 192 -19.52 28.34 -15.12
C GLN A 192 -20.25 27.86 -13.86
N PRO A 193 -20.37 26.54 -13.60
CA PRO A 193 -20.79 26.07 -12.30
C PRO A 193 -19.72 26.54 -11.32
N GLN A 194 -20.02 27.61 -10.57
CA GLN A 194 -19.24 28.00 -9.42
C GLN A 194 -19.20 26.77 -8.51
N ALA A 195 -18.01 26.18 -8.39
CA ALA A 195 -17.70 25.20 -7.35
C ALA A 195 -17.78 25.94 -6.02
N GLY A 196 -19.01 26.14 -5.55
CA GLY A 196 -19.30 26.70 -4.24
C GLY A 196 -18.62 25.81 -3.21
N ASN A 197 -18.02 26.45 -2.20
CA ASN A 197 -17.44 25.86 -1.00
C ASN A 197 -18.32 24.73 -0.46
N ALA A 198 -18.16 23.51 -0.95
CA ALA A 198 -18.71 22.33 -0.35
C ALA A 198 -17.89 22.13 0.93
N GLY A 199 -18.53 22.31 2.08
CA GLY A 199 -17.85 22.08 3.36
C GLY A 199 -17.15 20.71 3.39
N PRO A 200 -16.07 20.54 4.18
CA PRO A 200 -15.26 19.32 4.20
C PRO A 200 -16.10 18.03 4.30
N LEU A 201 -17.19 18.11 5.04
CA LEU A 201 -18.16 17.03 5.25
C LEU A 201 -18.93 16.61 3.98
N ARG A 202 -19.35 17.56 3.15
CA ARG A 202 -20.02 17.25 1.86
C ARG A 202 -19.06 16.65 0.85
N HIS A 203 -17.81 17.11 0.87
CA HIS A 203 -16.77 16.54 0.03
C HIS A 203 -16.43 15.10 0.46
N MET A 204 -16.25 14.84 1.77
CA MET A 204 -16.07 13.47 2.27
C MET A 204 -17.25 12.56 1.94
N LEU A 205 -18.49 13.04 2.09
CA LEU A 205 -19.67 12.26 1.73
C LEU A 205 -19.69 11.90 0.24
N SER A 206 -19.29 12.84 -0.63
CA SER A 206 -19.14 12.60 -2.07
C SER A 206 -18.08 11.52 -2.37
N VAL A 207 -16.93 11.55 -1.69
CA VAL A 207 -15.88 10.54 -1.87
C VAL A 207 -16.35 9.17 -1.40
N LEU A 208 -17.05 9.09 -0.27
CA LEU A 208 -17.64 7.84 0.23
C LEU A 208 -18.70 7.27 -0.72
N LEU A 209 -19.54 8.12 -1.31
CA LEU A 209 -20.54 7.69 -2.29
C LEU A 209 -19.87 7.22 -3.59
N GLN A 210 -18.83 7.90 -4.05
CA GLN A 210 -18.04 7.48 -5.22
C GLN A 210 -17.38 6.13 -4.96
N LEU A 211 -16.74 5.95 -3.80
CA LEU A 211 -16.14 4.68 -3.39
C LEU A 211 -17.19 3.56 -3.36
N GLY A 212 -18.40 3.84 -2.88
CA GLY A 212 -19.51 2.88 -2.91
C GLY A 212 -19.94 2.49 -4.32
N SER A 213 -19.96 3.45 -5.26
CA SER A 213 -20.24 3.17 -6.68
C SER A 213 -19.13 2.34 -7.31
N ASP A 214 -17.87 2.72 -7.11
CA ASP A 214 -16.71 2.02 -7.67
C ASP A 214 -16.63 0.59 -7.13
N LEU A 215 -16.91 0.38 -5.84
CA LEU A 215 -17.02 -0.95 -5.24
C LEU A 215 -18.10 -1.79 -5.93
N ARG A 216 -19.30 -1.22 -6.13
CA ARG A 216 -20.39 -1.91 -6.81
C ARG A 216 -20.00 -2.34 -8.22
N ASP A 217 -19.32 -1.47 -8.96
CA ASP A 217 -18.90 -1.73 -10.34
C ASP A 217 -17.75 -2.76 -10.40
N CYS A 218 -16.74 -2.64 -9.52
CA CYS A 218 -15.65 -3.59 -9.41
C CYS A 218 -16.13 -5.01 -9.06
N TYR A 219 -17.01 -5.14 -8.07
CA TYR A 219 -17.58 -6.43 -7.66
C TYR A 219 -18.71 -6.92 -8.56
N GLY A 220 -19.14 -6.12 -9.55
CA GLY A 220 -19.98 -6.57 -10.65
C GLY A 220 -19.28 -7.57 -11.58
N SER A 221 -17.94 -7.53 -11.64
CA SER A 221 -17.13 -8.52 -12.37
C SER A 221 -16.95 -9.79 -11.54
N ARG A 222 -17.52 -10.90 -12.01
CA ARG A 222 -17.38 -12.22 -11.36
C ARG A 222 -15.92 -12.62 -11.18
N GLN A 223 -15.06 -12.30 -12.14
CA GLN A 223 -13.64 -12.62 -12.08
C GLN A 223 -12.96 -11.90 -10.91
N LEU A 224 -13.19 -10.59 -10.76
CA LEU A 224 -12.62 -9.81 -9.63
C LEU A 224 -13.16 -10.31 -8.29
N LEU A 225 -14.44 -10.66 -8.22
CA LEU A 225 -15.05 -11.22 -7.01
C LEU A 225 -14.36 -12.54 -6.60
N TYR A 226 -14.17 -13.49 -7.53
CA TYR A 226 -13.46 -14.74 -7.22
C TYR A 226 -12.02 -14.50 -6.75
N TRP A 227 -11.28 -13.63 -7.44
CA TRP A 227 -9.91 -13.31 -7.04
C TRP A 227 -9.83 -12.63 -5.68
N SER A 228 -10.75 -11.72 -5.38
CA SER A 228 -10.81 -11.05 -4.08
C SER A 228 -11.17 -12.02 -2.94
N LEU A 229 -12.10 -12.96 -3.17
CA LEU A 229 -12.50 -13.95 -2.18
C LEU A 229 -11.37 -14.93 -1.90
N TRP A 230 -10.70 -15.39 -2.96
CA TRP A 230 -9.50 -16.22 -2.84
C TRP A 230 -8.42 -15.50 -2.03
N TRP A 231 -8.14 -14.23 -2.35
CA TRP A 231 -7.13 -13.44 -1.65
C TRP A 231 -7.49 -13.26 -0.17
N ALA A 232 -8.75 -12.92 0.14
CA ALA A 232 -9.23 -12.76 1.50
C ALA A 232 -9.09 -14.06 2.32
N LEU A 233 -9.49 -15.21 1.75
CA LEU A 233 -9.38 -16.51 2.41
C LEU A 233 -7.91 -16.92 2.61
N ALA A 234 -7.07 -16.75 1.60
CA ALA A 234 -5.65 -17.07 1.68
C ALA A 234 -4.92 -16.21 2.72
N THR A 235 -5.17 -14.89 2.72
CA THR A 235 -4.58 -13.97 3.70
C THR A 235 -5.07 -14.26 5.12
N ALA A 236 -6.36 -14.57 5.29
CA ALA A 236 -6.89 -14.96 6.60
C ALA A 236 -6.21 -16.25 7.11
N GLY A 237 -6.10 -17.28 6.25
CA GLY A 237 -5.42 -18.52 6.59
C GLY A 237 -3.95 -18.31 6.94
N PHE A 238 -3.22 -17.53 6.12
CA PHE A 238 -1.83 -17.18 6.38
C PHE A 238 -1.65 -16.46 7.72
N ASN A 239 -2.44 -15.43 7.98
CA ASN A 239 -2.38 -14.69 9.24
C ASN A 239 -2.72 -15.57 10.44
N GLN A 240 -3.66 -16.51 10.31
CA GLN A 240 -3.99 -17.45 11.37
C GLN A 240 -2.83 -18.40 11.67
N VAL A 241 -2.11 -18.88 10.66
CA VAL A 241 -0.92 -19.71 10.89
C VAL A 241 0.16 -18.89 11.57
N VAL A 242 0.55 -17.74 11.00
CA VAL A 242 1.67 -16.92 11.50
C VAL A 242 1.45 -16.48 12.95
N ASN A 243 0.25 -16.03 13.32
CA ASN A 243 -0.02 -15.53 14.67
C ASN A 243 -0.01 -16.62 15.75
N TYR A 244 -0.38 -17.85 15.41
CA TYR A 244 -0.62 -18.91 16.41
C TYR A 244 0.41 -20.04 16.36
N VAL A 245 1.20 -20.19 15.29
CA VAL A 245 2.17 -21.28 15.15
C VAL A 245 3.26 -21.22 16.21
N GLN A 246 3.81 -20.03 16.49
CA GLN A 246 4.84 -19.85 17.52
C GLN A 246 4.31 -20.14 18.93
N VAL A 247 3.08 -19.70 19.23
CA VAL A 247 2.40 -19.98 20.50
C VAL A 247 2.15 -21.48 20.67
N LEU A 248 1.76 -22.16 19.58
CA LEU A 248 1.53 -23.60 19.60
C LEU A 248 2.82 -24.39 19.83
N TRP A 249 3.94 -23.95 19.25
CA TRP A 249 5.24 -24.56 19.50
C TRP A 249 5.70 -24.38 20.94
N ASP A 250 5.56 -23.19 21.51
CA ASP A 250 5.92 -22.94 22.92
C ASP A 250 5.07 -23.79 23.89
N PHE A 251 3.79 -24.03 23.57
CA PHE A 251 2.95 -24.95 24.35
C PHE A 251 3.44 -26.40 24.29
N ARG A 252 4.04 -26.83 23.16
CA ARG A 252 4.50 -28.22 22.95
C ARG A 252 5.93 -28.46 23.42
N ALA A 253 6.81 -27.47 23.25
CA ALA A 253 8.21 -27.50 23.65
C ALA A 253 8.55 -26.13 24.26
N PRO A 254 8.42 -25.97 25.59
CA PRO A 254 8.61 -24.69 26.25
C PRO A 254 9.99 -24.11 25.94
N SER A 255 10.00 -22.84 25.52
CA SER A 255 11.21 -22.08 25.17
C SER A 255 12.26 -21.99 26.28
N HIS A 256 11.91 -22.36 27.52
CA HIS A 256 12.83 -22.42 28.66
C HIS A 256 13.72 -23.68 28.70
N SER A 257 13.39 -24.75 27.96
CA SER A 257 14.10 -26.04 28.02
C SER A 257 14.81 -26.46 26.74
N SER A 258 14.61 -25.74 25.64
CA SER A 258 15.12 -26.10 24.30
C SER A 258 15.62 -24.87 23.56
N ALA A 259 16.68 -25.03 22.75
CA ALA A 259 17.16 -23.96 21.88
C ALA A 259 16.06 -23.55 20.87
N VAL A 260 15.76 -22.25 20.82
CA VAL A 260 14.71 -21.68 19.98
C VAL A 260 15.27 -21.34 18.59
N TYR A 261 14.66 -21.89 17.54
CA TYR A 261 15.11 -21.74 16.14
C TYR A 261 14.07 -21.02 15.25
N ASN A 262 13.27 -20.14 15.84
CA ASN A 262 12.17 -19.46 15.13
C ASN A 262 12.65 -18.74 13.86
N GLY A 263 13.79 -18.05 13.91
CA GLY A 263 14.35 -17.36 12.75
C GLY A 263 14.86 -18.31 11.66
N ALA A 264 15.35 -19.51 12.01
CA ALA A 264 15.73 -20.51 11.01
C ALA A 264 14.51 -21.08 10.27
N VAL A 265 13.42 -21.33 11.00
CA VAL A 265 12.17 -21.83 10.41
C VAL A 265 11.55 -20.77 9.50
N GLU A 266 11.54 -19.51 9.94
CA GLU A 266 11.03 -18.39 9.15
C GLU A 266 11.89 -18.08 7.92
N ALA A 267 13.20 -18.34 7.96
CA ALA A 267 14.07 -18.14 6.80
C ALA A 267 13.84 -19.16 5.68
N ILE A 268 13.33 -20.36 6.00
CA ILE A 268 13.10 -21.45 5.04
C ILE A 268 11.67 -21.41 4.47
N ALA A 269 10.72 -20.83 5.21
CA ALA A 269 9.31 -20.71 4.83
C ALA A 269 9.07 -19.73 3.66
#